data_AF-A0A0F9NQX0-F1
#
_entry.id   AF-A0A0F9NQX0-F1
#
_cell.length_a   1.000
_cell.length_b   1.000
_cell.length_c   1.000
_cell.angle_alpha   90.00
_cell.angle_beta   90.00
_cell.angle_gamma   90.00
#
_symmetry.space_group_name_H-M   'P 1'
#
loop_
_entity.id
_entity.type
_entity.pdbx_description
1 polymer ?
#
loop_
_entity_poly.entity_id
_entity_poly.type
_entity_poly.pdbx_seq_one_letter_code
_entity_poly.pdbx_strand_id
1 'polypeptide(L)'
;MKYIFNPMTESITVDIDKLGDNPQQFTLEAGAIEEFKDGIADIIRDAIADKMLWANYPSDKNRDKRMKELHKLIEVTPDES
;
A
#
# COMPACT_ATOMS: atom_id res chain seq x y z
N MET A 1 -7.69 0.57 12.65
CA MET A 1 -8.26 0.64 11.29
C MET A 1 -7.56 1.79 10.61
N LYS A 2 -7.15 1.60 9.37
CA LYS A 2 -6.36 2.57 8.60
C LYS A 2 -6.98 2.73 7.23
N TYR A 3 -6.92 3.94 6.68
CA TYR A 3 -7.30 4.17 5.29
C TYR A 3 -6.06 4.20 4.42
N ILE A 4 -6.15 3.50 3.29
CA ILE A 4 -5.09 3.38 2.31
C ILE A 4 -5.57 4.02 1.01
N PHE A 5 -4.76 4.95 0.50
CA PHE A 5 -4.90 5.55 -0.81
C PHE A 5 -4.01 4.83 -1.82
N ASN A 6 -4.55 4.51 -3.00
CA ASN A 6 -3.75 4.04 -4.12
C ASN A 6 -3.38 5.21 -5.04
N PRO A 7 -2.16 5.78 -4.95
CA PRO A 7 -1.72 6.87 -5.82
C PRO A 7 -1.42 6.42 -7.27
N MET A 8 -1.51 5.13 -7.58
CA MET A 8 -1.21 4.61 -8.90
C MET A 8 -2.39 4.76 -9.87
N THR A 9 -2.10 4.71 -11.16
CA THR A 9 -3.11 4.69 -12.23
C THR A 9 -3.70 3.30 -12.48
N GLU A 10 -3.12 2.26 -11.87
CA GLU A 10 -3.56 0.88 -11.97
C GLU A 10 -4.05 0.36 -10.61
N SER A 11 -5.05 -0.51 -10.64
CA SER A 11 -5.52 -1.21 -9.44
C SER A 11 -4.47 -2.19 -8.94
N ILE A 12 -4.37 -2.34 -7.62
CA ILE A 12 -3.46 -3.27 -6.99
C ILE A 12 -4.26 -4.37 -6.32
N THR A 13 -3.96 -5.60 -6.69
CA THR A 13 -4.53 -6.79 -6.08
C THR A 13 -3.46 -7.51 -5.28
N VAL A 14 -3.76 -7.84 -4.02
CA VAL A 14 -2.89 -8.60 -3.12
C VAL A 14 -3.61 -9.84 -2.60
N ASP A 15 -2.86 -10.93 -2.53
CA ASP A 15 -3.31 -12.16 -1.87
C ASP A 15 -2.90 -12.08 -0.39
N ILE A 16 -3.87 -11.99 0.50
CA ILE A 16 -3.69 -12.10 1.95
C ILE A 16 -3.79 -13.58 2.33
N ASP A 17 -2.84 -14.03 3.15
CA ASP A 17 -2.80 -15.40 3.67
C ASP A 17 -2.76 -16.49 2.58
N LYS A 18 -1.99 -16.25 1.51
CA LYS A 18 -1.88 -17.13 0.33
C LYS A 18 -1.51 -18.59 0.66
N LEU A 19 -0.81 -18.82 1.77
CA LEU A 19 -0.35 -20.14 2.21
C LEU A 19 -1.04 -20.63 3.51
N GLY A 20 -1.98 -19.86 4.06
CA GLY A 20 -2.69 -20.21 5.28
C GLY A 20 -4.07 -20.81 5.03
N ASP A 21 -4.84 -20.90 6.11
CA ASP A 21 -6.12 -21.64 6.12
C ASP A 21 -7.25 -20.87 5.43
N ASN A 22 -7.13 -19.55 5.24
CA ASN A 22 -8.16 -18.72 4.61
C ASN A 22 -7.56 -17.70 3.64
N PRO A 23 -7.17 -18.12 2.42
CA PRO A 23 -6.67 -17.20 1.42
C PRO A 23 -7.76 -16.19 1.02
N GLN A 24 -7.44 -14.91 1.13
CA GLN A 24 -8.31 -13.80 0.75
C GLN A 24 -7.59 -12.95 -0.28
N GLN A 25 -8.33 -12.37 -1.22
CA GLN A 25 -7.78 -11.45 -2.19
C GLN A 25 -8.42 -10.07 -2.01
N PHE A 26 -7.59 -9.04 -1.92
CA PHE A 26 -8.02 -7.66 -1.79
C PHE A 26 -7.53 -6.86 -2.98
N THR A 27 -8.42 -6.09 -3.59
CA THR A 27 -8.09 -5.17 -4.69
C THR A 27 -8.38 -3.76 -4.23
N LEU A 28 -7.37 -2.91 -4.28
CA LEU A 28 -7.52 -1.47 -4.11
C LEU A 28 -7.49 -0.80 -5.48
N GLU A 29 -8.60 -0.17 -5.85
CA GLU A 29 -8.72 0.50 -7.14
C GLU A 29 -7.77 1.69 -7.26
N ALA A 30 -7.36 2.01 -8.48
CA ALA A 30 -6.54 3.18 -8.78
C ALA A 30 -7.21 4.47 -8.26
N GLY A 31 -6.49 5.26 -7.47
CA GLY A 31 -7.00 6.51 -6.89
C GLY A 31 -8.04 6.36 -5.78
N ALA A 32 -8.40 5.14 -5.38
CA ALA A 32 -9.37 4.92 -4.31
C ALA A 32 -8.74 5.09 -2.92
N ILE A 33 -9.57 5.52 -1.96
CA ILE A 33 -9.27 5.54 -0.53
C ILE A 33 -10.23 4.56 0.14
N GLU A 34 -9.69 3.52 0.76
CA GLU A 34 -10.49 2.47 1.41
C GLU A 34 -9.99 2.16 2.83
N GLU A 35 -10.91 1.76 3.70
CA GLU A 35 -10.63 1.39 5.09
C GLU A 35 -10.28 -0.09 5.23
N PHE A 36 -9.15 -0.38 5.86
CA PHE A 36 -8.70 -1.74 6.13
C PHE A 36 -8.36 -1.95 7.60
N LYS A 37 -8.41 -3.21 8.02
CA LYS A 37 -7.81 -3.63 9.29
C LYS A 37 -6.29 -3.53 9.20
N ASP A 38 -5.63 -3.18 10.30
CA ASP A 38 -4.19 -2.87 10.32
C ASP A 38 -3.32 -3.95 9.64
N GLY A 39 -3.61 -5.24 9.85
CA GLY A 39 -2.87 -6.33 9.22
C GLY A 39 -2.99 -6.40 7.69
N ILE A 40 -4.15 -6.07 7.12
CA ILE A 40 -4.35 -6.04 5.65
C ILE A 40 -3.81 -4.72 5.09
N ALA A 41 -4.03 -3.61 5.82
CA ALA A 41 -3.57 -2.28 5.44
C ALA A 41 -2.05 -2.24 5.23
N ASP A 42 -1.28 -2.85 6.13
CA ASP A 42 0.18 -2.90 6.01
C ASP A 42 0.63 -3.71 4.77
N ILE A 43 -0.04 -4.83 4.47
CA ILE A 43 0.29 -5.66 3.29
C ILE A 43 0.01 -4.90 1.98
N ILE A 44 -1.16 -4.25 1.89
CA ILE A 44 -1.52 -3.45 0.70
C ILE A 44 -0.55 -2.27 0.55
N ARG A 45 -0.25 -1.57 1.64
CA ARG A 45 0.71 -0.44 1.64
C ARG A 45 2.07 -0.87 1.10
N ASP A 46 2.61 -1.97 1.61
CA ASP A 46 3.93 -2.45 1.23
C ASP A 46 3.94 -2.90 -0.25
N ALA A 47 2.85 -3.49 -0.75
CA ALA A 47 2.71 -3.86 -2.17
C ALA A 47 2.66 -2.64 -3.11
N ILE A 48 1.94 -1.58 -2.73
CA ILE A 48 1.94 -0.29 -3.45
C ILE A 48 3.36 0.29 -3.43
N ALA A 49 4.00 0.29 -2.26
CA ALA A 49 5.31 0.88 -2.08
C ALA A 49 6.39 0.21 -2.92
N ASP A 50 6.39 -1.13 -2.94
CA ASP A 50 7.25 -1.90 -3.80
C ASP A 50 6.98 -1.55 -5.27
N LYS A 51 5.75 -1.65 -5.77
CA LYS A 51 5.44 -1.34 -7.17
C LYS A 51 5.92 0.06 -7.60
N MET A 52 5.70 1.08 -6.78
CA MET A 52 6.11 2.45 -7.08
C MET A 52 7.64 2.63 -7.08
N LEU A 53 8.36 1.90 -6.24
CA LEU A 53 9.83 1.94 -6.19
C LEU A 53 10.48 1.11 -7.29
N TRP A 54 9.96 -0.09 -7.57
CA TRP A 54 10.47 -0.95 -8.63
C TRP A 54 10.22 -0.36 -10.03
N ALA A 55 9.21 0.49 -10.18
CA ALA A 55 8.97 1.26 -11.42
C ALA A 55 10.08 2.28 -11.74
N ASN A 56 10.82 2.76 -10.72
CA ASN A 56 11.85 3.78 -10.88
C ASN A 56 13.08 3.36 -10.07
N TYR A 57 14.00 2.59 -10.66
CA TYR A 57 15.20 2.09 -9.98
C TYR A 57 16.41 3.06 -10.12
N PRO A 58 16.68 3.94 -9.14
CA PRO A 58 18.03 4.46 -8.92
C PRO A 58 18.56 4.07 -7.53
N SER A 59 19.87 3.88 -7.46
CA SER A 59 20.70 3.39 -6.35
C SER A 59 20.21 3.67 -4.91
N ASP A 60 20.41 2.67 -4.04
CA ASP A 60 20.05 2.54 -2.61
C ASP A 60 20.13 3.78 -1.70
N LYS A 61 20.98 4.78 -1.99
CA LYS A 61 21.28 5.86 -1.03
C LYS A 61 20.09 6.73 -0.61
N ASN A 62 19.00 6.74 -1.39
CA ASN A 62 17.79 7.52 -1.08
C ASN A 62 16.53 6.66 -0.91
N ARG A 63 16.66 5.31 -0.88
CA ARG A 63 15.52 4.38 -0.83
C ARG A 63 14.71 4.57 0.44
N ASP A 64 15.37 4.66 1.58
CA ASP A 64 14.75 4.76 2.90
C ASP A 64 13.91 6.05 3.06
N LYS A 65 14.45 7.18 2.59
CA LYS A 65 13.72 8.47 2.60
C LYS A 65 12.49 8.41 1.68
N ARG A 66 12.64 7.83 0.48
CA ARG A 66 11.53 7.68 -0.47
C ARG A 66 10.45 6.76 0.05
N MET A 67 10.80 5.62 0.65
CA MET A 67 9.84 4.73 1.32
C MET A 67 9.01 5.50 2.35
N LYS A 68 9.68 6.29 3.19
CA LYS A 68 8.99 7.04 4.25
C LYS A 68 8.06 8.13 3.71
N GLU A 69 8.47 8.85 2.68
CA GLU A 69 7.63 9.85 2.00
C GLU A 69 6.46 9.20 1.27
N LEU A 70 6.70 8.05 0.62
CA LEU A 70 5.69 7.31 -0.11
C LEU A 70 4.64 6.67 0.82
N HIS A 71 5.07 6.09 1.95
CA HIS A 71 4.16 5.55 2.95
C HIS A 71 3.21 6.61 3.50
N LYS A 72 3.69 7.85 3.66
CA LYS A 72 2.83 8.97 4.08
C LYS A 72 1.81 9.39 3.02
N LEU A 73 2.12 9.21 1.73
CA LEU A 73 1.16 9.49 0.66
C LEU A 73 0.07 8.41 0.61
N ILE A 74 0.44 7.16 0.91
CA ILE A 74 -0.45 6.01 0.88
C ILE A 74 -1.35 5.97 2.12
N GLU A 75 -0.83 6.27 3.31
CA GLU A 75 -1.61 6.27 4.55
C GLU A 75 -2.38 7.58 4.72
N VAL A 76 -3.71 7.50 4.67
CA VAL A 76 -4.60 8.63 4.94
C VAL A 76 -5.24 8.37 6.30
N THR A 77 -4.76 9.02 7.36
CA THR A 77 -5.53 9.06 8.60
C THR A 77 -6.63 10.10 8.41
N PRO A 78 -7.92 9.78 8.61
CA PRO A 78 -8.93 10.82 8.71
C PRO A 78 -8.51 11.72 9.87
N ASP A 79 -8.38 13.02 9.59
CA ASP A 79 -8.19 14.02 10.63
C ASP A 79 -9.27 13.77 11.69
N GLU A 80 -8.85 13.48 12.93
CA GLU A 80 -9.76 13.38 14.07
C GLU A 80 -10.53 14.70 14.13
N SER A 81 -11.78 14.65 13.66
CA SER A 81 -12.72 15.78 13.66
C SER A 81 -13.34 15.94 15.03
#